data_AF-A0A2V9LLW2-F1
#
_entry.id   AF-A0A2V9LLW2-F1
#
_cell.length_a   1.000
_cell.length_b   1.000
_cell.length_c   1.000
_cell.angle_alpha   90.00
_cell.angle_beta   90.00
_cell.angle_gamma   90.00
#
_symmetry.space_group_name_H-M   'P 1'
#
loop_
_entity.id
_entity.type
_entity.pdbx_description
1 polymer ?
#
loop_
_entity_poly.entity_id
_entity_poly.type
_entity_poly.pdbx_seq_one_letter_code
_entity_poly.pdbx_strand_id
1 'polypeptide(L)'
;MGRGVDETISRRAGRHRTRIPGGGHGSGGHNPSPIDGELCDQSARLRAKYQWLRTPHAIQVACAIRYKANLIITNDDRWKRLTEVPVIVLQDYAGAKP
;
A
#
# COMPACT_ATOMS: atom_id res chain seq x y z
N MET A 1 -8.87 -39.02 31.31
CA MET A 1 -8.00 -38.80 30.13
C MET A 1 -8.41 -37.49 29.45
N GLY A 2 -7.86 -36.37 29.94
CA GLY A 2 -8.11 -35.04 29.37
C GLY A 2 -7.13 -34.76 28.24
N ARG A 3 -7.63 -34.40 27.06
CA ARG A 3 -6.80 -33.99 25.92
C ARG A 3 -6.26 -32.59 26.19
N GLY A 4 -4.97 -32.51 26.54
CA GLY A 4 -4.22 -31.26 26.52
C GLY A 4 -4.05 -30.82 25.07
N VAL A 5 -4.81 -29.79 24.68
CA VAL A 5 -4.49 -29.01 23.48
C VAL A 5 -3.35 -28.06 23.85
N ASP A 6 -2.21 -28.39 23.27
CA ASP A 6 -0.90 -27.80 23.37
C ASP A 6 -0.90 -26.25 23.29
N GLU A 7 -0.42 -25.61 24.37
CA GLU A 7 -0.19 -24.17 24.56
C GLU A 7 0.79 -23.53 23.54
N THR A 8 1.32 -24.28 22.58
CA THR A 8 2.31 -23.79 21.61
C THR A 8 1.71 -22.87 20.52
N ILE A 9 0.40 -22.92 20.27
CA ILE A 9 -0.26 -22.05 19.27
C ILE A 9 -0.47 -20.62 19.79
N SER A 10 -0.49 -20.40 21.11
CA SER A 10 -0.77 -19.07 21.67
C SER A 10 0.44 -18.11 21.67
N ARG A 11 1.66 -18.59 21.37
CA ARG A 11 2.89 -17.77 21.47
C ARG A 11 3.33 -17.10 20.16
N ARG A 12 2.65 -17.32 19.03
CA ARG A 12 2.91 -16.62 17.76
C ARG A 12 2.09 -15.34 17.56
N ALA A 13 1.23 -14.98 18.50
CA ALA A 13 0.41 -13.76 18.44
C ALA A 13 1.10 -12.52 19.06
N GLY A 14 2.44 -12.51 19.13
CA GLY A 14 3.21 -11.60 19.99
C GLY A 14 4.25 -10.71 19.31
N ARG A 15 4.26 -10.51 17.98
CA ARG A 15 5.17 -9.55 17.34
C ARG A 15 4.51 -8.69 16.28
N HIS A 16 4.80 -7.39 16.40
CA HIS A 16 4.39 -6.25 15.56
C HIS A 16 2.97 -5.70 15.77
N ARG A 17 2.73 -5.12 16.96
CA ARG A 17 1.98 -3.85 17.02
C ARG A 17 2.98 -2.70 17.03
N THR A 18 3.36 -2.20 15.85
CA THR A 18 3.86 -0.83 15.79
C THR A 18 2.64 0.08 15.84
N ARG A 19 2.44 0.72 16.99
CA ARG A 19 1.60 1.90 17.12
C ARG A 19 2.16 2.93 16.14
N ILE A 20 1.44 3.24 15.06
CA ILE A 20 1.73 4.44 14.26
C ILE A 20 0.78 5.53 14.79
N PRO A 21 1.25 6.38 15.72
CA PRO A 21 0.48 7.55 16.07
C PRO A 21 0.55 8.55 14.90
N GLY A 22 -0.59 9.15 14.58
CA GLY A 22 -0.71 10.52 14.08
C GLY A 22 0.08 10.92 12.84
N GLY A 23 -0.65 11.33 11.80
CA GLY A 23 -0.08 11.97 10.61
C GLY A 23 0.90 13.09 10.96
N GLY A 24 2.12 12.94 10.47
CA GLY A 24 3.13 13.99 10.39
C GLY A 24 3.74 13.94 9.00
N HIS A 25 3.43 14.94 8.18
CA HIS A 25 4.22 15.21 6.98
C HIS A 25 5.55 15.82 7.43
N GLY A 26 6.66 15.11 7.22
CA GLY A 26 7.99 15.60 7.57
C GLY A 26 9.11 14.60 7.24
N SER A 27 9.90 14.95 6.22
CA SER A 27 11.28 14.54 5.92
C SER A 27 11.94 13.48 6.83
N GLY A 28 11.61 12.20 6.66
CA GLY A 28 12.20 11.08 7.37
C GLY A 28 12.03 9.81 6.55
N GLY A 29 13.03 8.93 6.56
CA GLY A 29 13.18 7.81 5.61
C GLY A 29 11.91 6.99 5.34
N HIS A 30 11.83 6.42 4.13
CA HIS A 30 10.71 5.58 3.74
C HIS A 30 10.57 4.41 4.74
N ASN A 31 9.48 4.39 5.50
CA ASN A 31 9.16 3.26 6.34
C ASN A 31 8.20 2.37 5.54
N PRO A 32 8.57 1.12 5.18
CA PRO A 32 7.66 0.24 4.47
C PRO A 32 6.39 0.02 5.30
N SER A 33 5.23 0.30 4.71
CA SER A 33 3.96 0.04 5.36
C SER A 33 3.74 -1.48 5.50
N PRO A 34 3.33 -1.98 6.68
CA PRO A 34 2.99 -3.38 6.82
C PRO A 34 1.81 -3.74 5.90
N ILE A 35 1.89 -4.89 5.25
CA ILE A 35 0.79 -5.44 4.46
C ILE A 35 -0.14 -6.18 5.42
N ASP A 36 -1.36 -5.67 5.61
CA ASP A 36 -2.41 -6.26 6.44
C ASP A 36 -3.66 -6.61 5.63
N GLY A 37 -4.66 -7.22 6.30
CA GLY A 37 -5.90 -7.66 5.64
C GLY A 37 -6.69 -6.52 5.00
N GLU A 38 -6.74 -5.36 5.65
CA GLU A 38 -7.44 -4.17 5.11
C GLU A 38 -6.76 -3.67 3.83
N LEU A 39 -5.43 -3.62 3.82
CA LEU A 39 -4.67 -3.26 2.63
C LEU A 39 -4.88 -4.27 1.49
N CYS A 40 -4.92 -5.57 1.82
CA CYS A 40 -5.21 -6.62 0.84
C CYS A 40 -6.62 -6.49 0.24
N ASP A 41 -7.63 -6.22 1.07
CA ASP A 41 -9.02 -6.02 0.62
C ASP A 41 -9.15 -4.80 -0.29
N GLN A 42 -8.51 -3.69 0.09
CA GLN A 42 -8.49 -2.48 -0.72
C GLN A 42 -7.76 -2.73 -2.06
N SER A 43 -6.65 -3.46 -2.04
CA SER A 43 -5.93 -3.86 -3.25
C SER A 43 -6.76 -4.75 -4.16
N ALA A 44 -7.53 -5.69 -3.60
CA ALA A 44 -8.44 -6.54 -4.37
C ALA A 44 -9.54 -5.72 -5.07
N ARG A 45 -10.14 -4.74 -4.37
CA ARG A 45 -11.13 -3.81 -4.93
C ARG A 45 -10.55 -2.97 -6.07
N LEU A 46 -9.34 -2.46 -5.90
CA LEU A 46 -8.64 -1.70 -6.95
C LEU A 46 -8.40 -2.57 -8.20
N ARG A 47 -8.03 -3.84 -8.03
CA ARG A 47 -7.86 -4.77 -9.16
C ARG A 47 -9.17 -5.12 -9.85
N ALA A 48 -10.28 -5.19 -9.11
CA ALA A 48 -11.60 -5.37 -9.70
C ALA A 48 -12.02 -4.15 -10.55
N LYS A 49 -11.69 -2.93 -10.10
CA LYS A 49 -11.96 -1.68 -10.84
C LYS A 49 -11.02 -1.48 -12.03
N TYR A 50 -9.74 -1.80 -11.86
CA TYR A 50 -8.69 -1.60 -12.85
C TYR A 50 -8.06 -2.94 -13.24
N GLN A 51 -8.64 -3.58 -14.25
CA GLN A 51 -8.21 -4.93 -14.70
C GLN A 51 -6.74 -4.99 -15.14
N TRP A 52 -6.15 -3.87 -15.56
CA TRP A 52 -4.74 -3.76 -15.95
C TRP A 52 -3.77 -3.67 -14.75
N LEU A 53 -4.28 -3.38 -13.55
CA LEU A 53 -3.49 -3.16 -12.35
C LEU A 53 -3.06 -4.51 -11.75
N ARG A 54 -1.74 -4.75 -11.68
CA ARG A 54 -1.18 -5.97 -11.07
C ARG A 54 -1.10 -5.83 -9.56
N THR A 55 -1.05 -6.96 -8.84
CA THR A 55 -1.08 -7.00 -7.37
C THR A 55 -0.08 -6.07 -6.69
N PRO A 56 1.22 -6.02 -7.07
CA PRO A 56 2.16 -5.10 -6.43
C PRO A 56 1.77 -3.62 -6.59
N HIS A 57 1.32 -3.23 -7.79
CA HIS A 57 0.87 -1.86 -8.06
C HIS A 57 -0.44 -1.53 -7.33
N ALA A 58 -1.37 -2.48 -7.24
CA ALA A 58 -2.61 -2.29 -6.49
C ALA A 58 -2.34 -2.05 -5.00
N ILE A 59 -1.37 -2.77 -4.42
CA ILE A 59 -0.93 -2.56 -3.04
C ILE A 59 -0.29 -1.17 -2.87
N GLN A 60 0.54 -0.73 -3.81
CA GLN A 60 1.12 0.62 -3.77
C GLN A 60 0.06 1.72 -3.80
N VAL A 61 -0.95 1.58 -4.68
CA VAL A 61 -2.08 2.51 -4.76
C VAL A 61 -2.93 2.45 -3.48
N ALA A 62 -3.21 1.26 -2.95
CA ALA A 62 -3.93 1.10 -1.68
C ALA A 62 -3.19 1.79 -0.52
N CYS A 63 -1.86 1.65 -0.44
CA CYS A 63 -1.03 2.38 0.52
C CYS A 63 -1.16 3.88 0.35
N ALA A 64 -1.03 4.39 -0.88
CA ALA A 64 -1.13 5.82 -1.16
C ALA A 64 -2.49 6.39 -0.69
N ILE A 65 -3.58 5.68 -0.97
CA ILE A 65 -4.92 6.07 -0.50
C ILE A 65 -5.00 6.03 1.03
N ARG A 66 -4.56 4.94 1.68
CA ARG A 66 -4.64 4.75 3.12
C ARG A 66 -3.88 5.83 3.89
N TYR A 67 -2.69 6.19 3.42
CA TYR A 67 -1.86 7.23 4.04
C TYR A 67 -2.16 8.63 3.51
N LYS A 68 -3.22 8.80 2.69
CA LYS A 68 -3.64 10.08 2.10
C LYS A 68 -2.48 10.80 1.40
N ALA A 69 -1.69 10.06 0.63
CA ALA A 69 -0.63 10.62 -0.17
C ALA A 69 -1.21 11.71 -1.10
N ASN A 70 -0.54 12.85 -1.17
CA ASN A 70 -0.99 13.96 -2.02
C ASN A 70 -0.86 13.64 -3.51
N LEU A 71 0.07 12.75 -3.86
CA LEU A 71 0.47 12.45 -5.22
C LEU A 71 1.17 11.09 -5.31
N ILE A 72 0.99 10.40 -6.43
CA ILE A 72 1.85 9.30 -6.89
C ILE A 72 2.74 9.79 -8.03
N ILE A 73 4.04 9.49 -7.96
CA ILE A 73 4.99 9.72 -9.05
C ILE A 73 5.34 8.36 -9.66
N THR A 74 5.25 8.23 -10.98
CA THR A 74 5.48 6.96 -11.68
C THR A 74 6.04 7.18 -13.09
N ASN A 75 6.62 6.12 -13.69
CA ASN A 75 7.00 6.10 -15.11
C ASN A 75 5.94 5.43 -16.00
N ASP A 76 4.88 4.86 -15.41
CA ASP A 76 3.85 4.12 -16.15
C ASP A 76 2.63 5.03 -16.40
N ASP A 77 2.44 5.41 -17.66
CA ASP A 77 1.38 6.32 -18.12
C ASP A 77 -0.03 5.79 -17.84
N ARG A 78 -0.20 4.48 -17.79
CA ARG A 78 -1.47 3.80 -17.50
C ARG A 78 -2.07 4.22 -16.17
N TRP A 79 -1.24 4.69 -15.22
CA TRP A 79 -1.65 5.16 -13.91
C TRP A 79 -2.43 6.47 -13.94
N LYS A 80 -2.36 7.26 -15.04
CA LYS A 80 -3.22 8.44 -15.24
C LYS A 80 -4.72 8.10 -15.21
N ARG A 81 -5.08 6.82 -15.36
CA ARG A 81 -6.47 6.31 -15.28
C ARG A 81 -6.97 6.09 -13.85
N LEU A 82 -6.09 6.17 -12.86
CA LEU A 82 -6.48 6.12 -11.44
C LEU A 82 -7.29 7.37 -11.09
N THR A 83 -8.29 7.20 -10.24
CA THR A 83 -9.19 8.29 -9.83
C THR A 83 -9.06 8.65 -8.35
N GLU A 84 -8.40 7.79 -7.58
CA GLU A 84 -8.33 7.82 -6.14
C GLU A 84 -7.21 8.72 -5.62
N VAL A 85 -6.11 8.84 -6.38
CA VAL A 85 -4.93 9.62 -5.99
C VAL A 85 -4.41 10.34 -7.24
N PRO A 86 -4.05 11.63 -7.16
CA PRO A 86 -3.39 12.33 -8.25
C PRO A 86 -2.11 11.61 -8.69
N VAL A 87 -1.83 11.62 -10.00
CA VAL A 87 -0.65 10.97 -10.59
C VAL A 87 0.12 11.95 -11.45
N ILE A 88 1.44 12.03 -11.24
CA ILE A 88 2.39 12.66 -12.16
C ILE A 88 3.21 11.56 -12.79
N VAL A 89 3.26 11.55 -14.12
CA VAL A 89 4.17 10.69 -14.86
C VAL A 89 5.47 11.43 -15.06
N LEU A 90 6.59 10.84 -14.62
CA LEU A 90 7.88 11.52 -14.58
C LEU A 90 8.34 12.00 -15.95
N GLN A 91 8.01 11.27 -17.02
CA GLN A 91 8.32 11.66 -18.40
C GLN A 91 7.64 12.98 -18.80
N ASP A 92 6.46 13.29 -18.25
CA ASP A 92 5.77 14.56 -18.49
C ASP A 92 6.53 15.75 -17.85
N TYR A 93 7.33 15.49 -16.82
CA TYR A 93 8.02 16.53 -16.04
C TYR A 93 9.51 16.67 -16.39
N ALA A 94 10.18 15.57 -16.74
CA ALA A 94 11.62 15.52 -16.93
C ALA A 94 12.12 16.15 -18.26
N GLY A 95 11.24 16.79 -19.05
CA GLY A 95 11.62 17.43 -20.32
C GLY A 95 12.18 16.42 -21.32
N ALA A 96 11.45 15.32 -21.57
CA ALA A 96 11.88 14.32 -22.53
C ALA A 96 12.11 14.96 -23.92
N LYS A 97 13.38 14.92 -24.35
CA LYS A 97 13.79 15.22 -25.73
C LYS A 97 13.12 14.19 -26.66
N PRO A 98 12.62 14.60 -27.85
CA PRO A 98 11.91 13.71 -28.78
C PRO A 98 12.71 12.46 -29.16
#